data_AF-X5HMZ8-F1
#
_entry.id   AF-X5HMZ8-F1
#
_cell.length_a   1.000
_cell.length_b   1.000
_cell.length_c   1.000
_cell.angle_alpha   90.00
_cell.angle_beta   90.00
_cell.angle_gamma   90.00
#
_symmetry.space_group_name_H-M   'P 1'
#
loop_
_entity.id
_entity.type
_entity.pdbx_description
1 polymer ?
#
loop_
_entity_poly.entity_id
_entity_poly.type
_entity_poly.pdbx_seq_one_letter_code
_entity_poly.pdbx_strand_id
1 'polypeptide(L)'
;MLILDGKYQVQQNKRLTILAEAGHLPKGTLQSDIDALHDDCQAHGRCDVQVNTQHGLMQGTLVEKKPLKFSLWQFEGHLSFPART
;
A
#
# COMPACT_ATOMS: atom_id res chain seq x y z
N MET A 1 -8.33 -0.55 9.73
CA MET A 1 -7.36 0.46 9.28
C MET A 1 -5.98 0.01 9.69
N LEU A 2 -5.20 -0.42 8.71
CA LEU A 2 -3.85 -0.95 8.85
C LEU A 2 -2.83 0.20 8.82
N ILE A 3 -1.85 0.18 9.71
CA ILE A 3 -0.75 1.16 9.72
C ILE A 3 0.48 0.46 9.16
N LEU A 4 1.04 1.00 8.08
CA LEU A 4 2.26 0.45 7.48
C LEU A 4 3.47 1.22 7.99
N ASP A 5 4.49 0.48 8.45
CA ASP A 5 5.70 1.06 9.04
C ASP A 5 6.76 1.43 7.98
N GLY A 6 6.61 0.92 6.76
CA GLY A 6 7.46 1.22 5.63
C GLY A 6 7.41 2.69 5.20
N LYS A 7 8.42 3.08 4.42
CA LYS A 7 8.48 4.40 3.74
C LYS A 7 8.03 4.25 2.30
N TYR A 8 6.82 4.74 2.04
CA TYR A 8 6.17 4.57 0.75
C TYR A 8 6.28 5.82 -0.12
N GLN A 9 6.48 5.61 -1.43
CA GLN A 9 6.47 6.70 -2.40
C GLN A 9 5.09 6.84 -3.01
N VAL A 10 4.48 8.01 -2.80
CA VAL A 10 3.19 8.35 -3.42
C VAL A 10 3.44 9.14 -4.70
N GLN A 11 2.75 8.77 -5.79
CA GLN A 11 2.82 9.47 -7.07
C GLN A 11 2.11 10.84 -7.00
N GLN A 12 2.39 11.74 -7.95
CA GLN A 12 1.80 13.09 -7.99
C GLN A 12 0.26 13.10 -8.08
N ASN A 13 -0.33 12.05 -8.65
CA ASN A 13 -1.79 11.82 -8.70
C ASN A 13 -2.36 11.25 -7.39
N LYS A 14 -1.57 11.25 -6.31
CA LYS A 14 -1.90 10.65 -4.99
C LYS A 14 -2.07 9.14 -5.01
N ARG A 15 -1.62 8.46 -6.06
CA ARG A 15 -1.66 7.01 -6.15
C ARG A 15 -0.47 6.39 -5.42
N LEU A 16 -0.75 5.41 -4.57
CA LEU A 16 0.25 4.52 -4.01
C LEU A 16 0.16 3.17 -4.72
N THR A 17 1.32 2.63 -5.10
CA THR A 17 1.47 1.27 -5.61
C THR A 17 2.54 0.57 -4.79
N ILE A 18 2.19 -0.53 -4.14
CA ILE A 18 3.10 -1.39 -3.38
C ILE A 18 3.26 -2.69 -4.17
N LEU A 19 4.49 -3.05 -4.50
CA LEU A 19 4.79 -4.32 -5.16
C LEU A 19 5.01 -5.39 -4.08
N ALA A 20 4.25 -6.48 -4.16
CA ALA A 20 4.24 -7.58 -3.20
C ALA A 20 4.87 -8.85 -3.81
N GLU A 21 6.00 -8.70 -4.50
CA GLU A 21 6.72 -9.83 -5.09
C GLU A 21 7.93 -10.22 -4.25
N ALA A 22 8.02 -11.52 -3.94
CA ALA A 22 9.17 -12.11 -3.24
C ALA A 22 10.45 -11.92 -4.08
N GLY A 23 11.26 -10.93 -3.70
CA GLY A 23 12.55 -10.62 -4.34
C GLY A 23 12.70 -9.21 -4.89
N HIS A 24 11.59 -8.47 -5.08
CA HIS A 24 11.58 -7.08 -5.58
C HIS A 24 10.80 -6.14 -4.67
N LEU A 25 11.17 -6.13 -3.39
CA LEU A 25 10.64 -5.13 -2.45
C LEU A 25 11.22 -3.75 -2.80
N PRO A 26 10.37 -2.76 -3.13
CA PRO A 26 10.84 -1.39 -3.30
C PRO A 26 11.53 -0.91 -2.03
N LYS A 27 12.64 -0.17 -2.15
CA LYS A 27 13.37 0.36 -1.00
C LYS A 27 12.43 1.11 -0.05
N GLY A 28 12.31 0.62 1.19
CA GLY A 28 11.42 1.17 2.20
C GLY A 28 10.13 0.38 2.43
N THR A 29 9.81 -0.61 1.59
CA THR A 29 8.71 -1.56 1.83
C THR A 29 9.18 -2.66 2.78
N LEU A 30 8.38 -2.95 3.80
CA LEU A 30 8.67 -4.04 4.74
C LEU A 30 7.89 -5.30 4.36
N GLN A 31 8.49 -6.48 4.54
CA GLN A 31 7.78 -7.74 4.29
C GLN A 31 6.58 -7.89 5.25
N SER A 32 6.72 -7.45 6.51
CA SER A 32 5.65 -7.45 7.50
C SER A 32 4.44 -6.62 7.07
N ASP A 33 4.67 -5.50 6.36
CA ASP A 33 3.59 -4.67 5.83
C ASP A 33 2.83 -5.40 4.71
N ILE A 34 3.54 -6.16 3.87
CA ILE A 34 2.93 -6.95 2.78
C ILE A 34 2.10 -8.09 3.35
N ASP A 35 2.62 -8.80 4.35
CA ASP A 35 1.91 -9.90 4.99
C ASP A 35 0.62 -9.37 5.64
N ALA A 36 0.71 -8.23 6.34
CA ALA A 36 -0.46 -7.58 6.94
C ALA A 36 -1.46 -7.05 5.88
N LEU A 37 -0.97 -6.57 4.73
CA LEU A 37 -1.83 -6.18 3.61
C LEU A 37 -2.56 -7.37 2.99
N HIS A 38 -1.90 -8.53 2.84
CA HIS A 38 -2.59 -9.74 2.37
C HIS A 38 -3.69 -10.15 3.33
N ASP A 39 -3.40 -10.21 4.62
CA ASP A 39 -4.36 -10.64 5.64
C ASP A 39 -5.60 -9.72 5.68
N ASP A 40 -5.40 -8.40 5.66
CA ASP A 40 -6.51 -7.43 5.70
C ASP A 40 -7.27 -7.35 4.36
N CYS A 41 -6.58 -7.34 3.22
CA CYS A 41 -7.21 -7.19 1.90
C CYS A 41 -7.91 -8.47 1.47
N GLN A 42 -7.42 -9.65 1.84
CA GLN A 42 -8.06 -10.92 1.49
C GLN A 42 -9.43 -11.04 2.16
N ALA A 43 -9.59 -10.51 3.39
CA ALA A 43 -10.85 -10.55 4.13
C ALA A 43 -11.93 -9.62 3.54
N HIS A 44 -11.53 -8.48 2.97
CA HIS A 44 -12.46 -7.39 2.62
C HIS A 44 -12.43 -6.95 1.15
N GLY A 45 -11.50 -7.47 0.34
CA GLY A 45 -11.22 -7.03 -1.02
C GLY A 45 -10.57 -5.65 -1.14
N ARG A 46 -10.44 -4.94 -0.02
CA ARG A 46 -9.86 -3.61 0.11
C ARG A 46 -9.26 -3.46 1.51
N CYS A 47 -8.12 -2.79 1.61
CA CYS A 47 -7.47 -2.46 2.88
C CYS A 47 -7.54 -0.96 3.10
N ASP A 48 -8.03 -0.51 4.24
CA ASP A 48 -7.85 0.89 4.64
C ASP A 48 -6.49 1.04 5.31
N VAL A 49 -5.61 1.87 4.75
CA VAL A 49 -4.23 2.00 5.18
C VAL A 49 -3.90 3.42 5.64
N GLN A 50 -2.93 3.50 6.55
CA GLN A 50 -2.23 4.71 6.91
C GLN A 50 -0.74 4.48 6.71
N VAL A 51 -0.10 5.37 5.97
CA VAL A 51 1.29 5.21 5.53
C VAL A 51 2.10 6.48 5.81
N ASN A 52 3.38 6.29 6.12
CA ASN A 52 4.33 7.38 6.14
C ASN A 52 4.96 7.54 4.75
N THR A 53 4.82 8.74 4.18
CA THR A 53 5.23 9.04 2.80
C THR A 53 6.25 10.17 2.77
N GLN A 54 6.83 10.44 1.60
CA GLN A 54 7.72 11.60 1.42
C GLN A 54 7.03 12.95 1.65
N HIS A 55 5.70 12.99 1.67
CA HIS A 55 4.89 14.19 1.92
C HIS A 55 4.35 14.27 3.35
N GLY A 56 4.63 13.26 4.19
CA GLY A 56 4.07 13.09 5.52
C GLY A 56 3.06 11.95 5.60
N LEU A 57 2.28 11.95 6.68
CA LEU A 57 1.29 10.94 6.98
C LEU A 57 0.11 11.04 6.01
N MET A 58 -0.20 9.95 5.32
CA MET A 58 -1.35 9.86 4.42
C MET A 58 -2.18 8.62 4.71
N GLN A 59 -3.46 8.66 4.40
CA GLN A 59 -4.39 7.56 4.58
C GLN A 59 -5.29 7.37 3.35
N GLY A 60 -5.75 6.15 3.13
CA GLY A 60 -6.67 5.84 2.05
C GLY A 60 -6.93 4.35 1.95
N THR A 61 -7.44 3.91 0.81
CA THR A 61 -7.79 2.51 0.60
C THR A 61 -6.93 1.93 -0.50
N LEU A 62 -6.27 0.81 -0.23
CA LEU A 62 -5.58 -0.01 -1.23
C LEU A 62 -6.46 -1.18 -1.64
N VAL A 63 -6.35 -1.55 -2.92
CA VAL A 63 -6.99 -2.74 -3.47
C VAL A 63 -5.90 -3.67 -3.97
N GLU A 64 -6.07 -4.94 -3.66
CA GLU A 64 -5.23 -5.99 -4.17
C GLU A 64 -5.48 -6.21 -5.66
N LYS A 65 -4.43 -6.04 -6.48
CA LYS A 65 -4.46 -6.41 -7.90
C LYS A 65 -3.72 -7.73 -8.07
N LYS A 66 -4.51 -8.77 -8.31
CA LYS A 66 -3.98 -10.09 -8.65
C LYS A 66 -3.17 -10.02 -9.95
N PRO A 67 -2.04 -10.73 -10.02
CA PRO A 67 -1.21 -10.73 -11.22
C PRO A 67 -1.96 -11.33 -12.41
N LEU A 68 -2.01 -10.59 -13.53
CA LEU A 68 -2.28 -11.17 -14.85
C LEU A 68 -1.00 -11.84 -15.38
N LYS A 69 -1.09 -12.55 -16.52
CA LYS A 69 -0.04 -13.44 -17.09
C LYS A 69 1.41 -12.87 -17.18
N PHE A 70 1.61 -11.57 -16.95
CA PHE A 70 2.91 -10.87 -16.91
C PHE A 70 2.96 -9.72 -15.89
N SER A 71 2.03 -9.66 -14.94
CA SER A 71 1.98 -8.59 -13.93
C SER A 71 2.44 -9.12 -12.58
N LEU A 72 3.09 -8.26 -11.80
CA LEU A 72 3.45 -8.59 -10.42
C LEU A 72 2.22 -8.44 -9.52
N TRP A 73 2.22 -9.16 -8.40
CA TRP A 73 1.23 -8.89 -7.36
C TRP A 73 1.47 -7.49 -6.81
N GLN A 74 0.45 -6.65 -6.83
CA GLN A 74 0.55 -5.30 -6.33
C GLN A 74 -0.68 -4.87 -5.57
N PHE A 75 -0.49 -3.99 -4.60
CA PHE A 75 -1.55 -3.24 -3.95
C PHE A 75 -1.57 -1.83 -4.52
N GLU A 76 -2.75 -1.33 -4.87
CA GLU A 76 -2.88 -0.02 -5.49
C GLU A 76 -4.07 0.73 -4.95
N GLY A 77 -3.90 2.03 -4.72
CA GLY A 77 -5.00 2.88 -4.29
C GLY A 77 -4.63 4.35 -4.26
N HIS A 78 -5.61 5.18 -3.87
CA HIS A 78 -5.41 6.62 -3.72
C HIS A 78 -5.36 7.00 -2.25
N LEU A 79 -4.43 7.87 -1.92
CA LEU A 79 -4.23 8.36 -0.57
C LEU A 79 -4.59 9.85 -0.47
N SER A 80 -4.91 10.25 0.75
CA SER A 80 -5.26 11.62 1.11
C SER A 80 -4.61 11.97 2.44
N PHE A 81 -4.38 13.26 2.67
CA PHE A 81 -3.95 13.69 4.00
C PHE A 81 -5.10 13.47 4.97
N PRO A 82 -4.83 12.99 6.19
CA PRO A 82 -5.86 12.88 7.22
C PRO A 82 -6.47 14.27 7.48
N ALA A 83 -7.77 14.31 7.79
CA ALA A 83 -8.42 15.55 8.18
C ALA A 83 -7.70 16.12 9.40
N ARG A 84 -7.45 17.44 9.39
CA ARG A 84 -6.95 18.13 10.58
C ARG A 84 -8.05 18.08 11.63
N THR A 85 -7.89 17.21 12.62
CA THR A 85 -8.68 17.22 13.87
C THR A 85 -8.35 18.46 14.69
#